data_AF-A0A5E4I898-F1
#
_entry.id   AF-A0A5E4I898-F1
#
_cell.length_a   1.000
_cell.length_b   1.000
_cell.length_c   1.000
_cell.angle_alpha   90.00
_cell.angle_beta   90.00
_cell.angle_gamma   90.00
#
_symmetry.space_group_name_H-M   'P 1'
#
loop_
_entity.id
_entity.type
_entity.pdbx_description
1 polymer ?
#
loop_
_entity_poly.entity_id
_entity_poly.type
_entity_poly.pdbx_seq_one_letter_code
_entity_poly.pdbx_strand_id
1 'polypeptide(L)'
;MEQSDELFNILSSFKDAIDAVLERIESLEKEVHDAQEKSTSLEHTLYDEILNPAKEAMDANDKEMRFNDFAEKYKDSFAPYADATKAIEGDDFDLARTAFDEYDNYEVPEGGTKPDEAEFVKAFAESIAGQLDAVKQKLGITGDVKIEQKADGKTTVEAAGTKATAETPGTAEAAEIQEGTIDSPEDIAAYEKQLEEDLKKSPKHAGAGY
;
A
#
# COMPACT_ATOMS: atom_id res chain seq x y z
N MET A 1 69.32 -56.04 18.32
CA MET A 1 68.19 -55.61 19.18
C MET A 1 68.08 -54.09 19.16
N GLU A 2 69.17 -53.32 19.31
CA GLU A 2 69.15 -51.83 19.27
C GLU A 2 68.42 -51.17 18.08
N GLN A 3 68.63 -51.64 16.85
CA GLN A 3 67.99 -51.03 15.67
C GLN A 3 66.45 -51.15 15.65
N SER A 4 65.89 -52.16 16.35
CA SER A 4 64.43 -52.35 16.45
C SER A 4 63.81 -51.37 17.45
N ASP A 5 64.54 -51.03 18.51
CA ASP A 5 64.09 -50.11 19.56
C ASP A 5 64.18 -48.65 19.08
N GLU A 6 65.21 -48.33 18.29
CA GLU A 6 65.34 -47.02 17.62
C GLU A 6 64.19 -46.77 16.63
N LEU A 7 63.85 -47.77 15.81
CA LEU A 7 62.75 -47.65 14.85
C LEU A 7 61.40 -47.48 15.56
N PHE A 8 61.19 -48.20 16.67
CA PHE A 8 59.98 -48.08 17.47
C PHE A 8 59.83 -46.70 18.12
N ASN A 9 60.92 -46.14 18.65
CA ASN A 9 60.93 -44.79 19.23
C ASN A 9 60.67 -43.72 18.18
N ILE A 10 61.24 -43.86 16.99
CA ILE A 10 60.98 -42.94 15.86
C ILE A 10 59.50 -43.01 15.46
N LEU A 11 58.95 -44.22 15.28
CA LEU A 11 57.54 -44.40 14.92
C LEU A 11 56.57 -43.88 15.99
N SER A 12 56.89 -44.05 17.28
CA SER A 12 56.10 -43.48 18.37
C SER A 12 56.11 -41.96 18.33
N SER A 13 57.28 -41.34 18.11
CA SER A 13 57.38 -39.88 18.02
C SER A 13 56.61 -39.31 16.81
N PHE A 14 56.56 -40.05 15.69
CA PHE A 14 55.74 -39.67 14.54
C PHE A 14 54.25 -39.80 14.84
N LYS A 15 53.83 -40.86 15.54
CA LYS A 15 52.45 -41.03 15.96
C LYS A 15 52.02 -39.88 16.89
N ASP A 16 52.84 -39.55 17.90
CA ASP A 16 52.53 -38.47 18.84
C ASP A 16 52.49 -37.10 18.13
N ALA A 17 53.35 -36.88 17.14
CA ALA A 17 53.31 -35.67 16.31
C ALA A 17 52.05 -35.62 15.42
N ILE A 18 51.61 -36.75 14.86
CA ILE A 18 50.37 -36.84 14.08
C ILE A 18 49.17 -36.58 14.98
N ASP A 19 49.12 -37.18 16.17
CA ASP A 19 48.03 -37.00 17.14
C ASP A 19 47.95 -35.51 17.57
N ALA A 20 49.08 -34.86 17.84
CA ALA A 20 49.12 -33.43 18.15
C ALA A 20 48.68 -32.53 16.98
N VAL A 21 48.98 -32.93 15.73
CA VAL A 21 48.49 -32.22 14.54
C VAL A 21 46.99 -32.41 14.36
N LEU A 22 46.45 -33.61 14.62
CA LEU A 22 45.02 -33.89 14.57
C LEU A 22 44.24 -33.07 15.59
N GLU A 23 44.67 -33.03 16.85
CA GLU A 23 44.04 -32.20 17.89
C GLU A 23 44.03 -30.71 17.50
N ARG A 24 45.11 -30.24 16.86
CA ARG A 24 45.19 -28.86 16.37
C ARG A 24 44.24 -28.60 15.21
N ILE A 25 44.07 -29.56 14.29
CA ILE A 25 43.12 -29.45 13.18
C ILE A 25 41.69 -29.36 13.73
N GLU A 26 41.32 -30.25 14.66
CA GLU A 26 39.99 -30.22 15.29
C GLU A 26 39.72 -28.90 16.02
N SER A 27 40.73 -28.37 16.74
CA SER A 27 40.61 -27.06 17.39
C SER A 27 40.43 -25.92 16.38
N LEU A 28 41.16 -25.93 15.27
CA LEU A 28 41.04 -24.92 14.22
C LEU A 28 39.69 -25.00 13.50
N GLU A 29 39.18 -26.20 13.24
CA GLU A 29 37.86 -26.40 12.64
C GLU A 29 36.75 -25.81 13.52
N LYS A 30 36.85 -26.01 14.85
CA LYS A 30 35.93 -25.40 15.79
C LYS A 30 36.02 -23.87 15.80
N GLU A 31 37.23 -23.31 15.83
CA GLU A 31 37.41 -21.85 15.78
C GLU A 31 36.86 -21.23 14.50
N VAL A 32 37.03 -21.90 13.36
CA VAL A 32 36.47 -21.48 12.07
C VAL A 32 34.95 -21.49 12.12
N HIS A 33 34.35 -22.54 12.68
CA HIS A 33 32.90 -22.64 12.83
C HIS A 33 32.33 -21.53 13.73
N ASP A 34 32.93 -21.30 14.91
CA ASP A 34 32.49 -20.23 15.83
C ASP A 34 32.66 -18.83 15.19
N ALA A 35 33.71 -18.64 14.38
CA ALA A 35 33.91 -17.40 13.63
C ALA A 35 32.84 -17.20 12.54
N GLN A 36 32.44 -18.27 11.86
CA GLN A 36 31.35 -18.23 10.87
C GLN A 36 30.01 -17.89 11.52
N GLU A 37 29.66 -18.52 12.64
CA GLU A 37 28.42 -18.20 13.38
C GLU A 37 28.39 -16.74 13.83
N LYS A 38 29.52 -16.23 14.35
CA LYS A 38 29.64 -14.81 14.71
C LYS A 38 29.50 -13.89 13.51
N SER A 39 30.07 -14.27 12.36
CA SER A 39 29.93 -13.50 11.12
C SER A 39 28.46 -13.41 10.71
N THR A 40 27.75 -14.54 10.66
CA THR A 40 26.33 -14.58 10.31
C THR A 40 25.46 -13.82 11.31
N SER A 41 25.73 -13.95 12.61
CA SER A 41 25.02 -13.19 13.65
C SER A 41 25.25 -11.67 13.52
N LEU A 42 26.49 -11.26 13.20
CA LEU A 42 26.82 -9.86 12.98
C LEU A 42 26.16 -9.32 11.69
N GLU A 43 26.11 -10.12 10.63
CA GLU A 43 25.39 -9.78 9.39
C GLU A 43 23.91 -9.53 9.68
N HIS A 44 23.24 -10.45 10.39
CA HIS A 44 21.84 -10.25 10.80
C HIS A 44 21.66 -9.00 11.65
N THR A 45 22.50 -8.79 12.66
CA THR A 45 22.41 -7.60 13.51
C THR A 45 22.60 -6.32 12.68
N LEU A 46 23.58 -6.30 11.77
CA LEU A 46 23.86 -5.15 10.94
C LEU A 46 22.72 -4.84 9.98
N TYR A 47 22.17 -5.85 9.30
CA TYR A 47 21.09 -5.62 8.34
C TYR A 47 19.75 -5.38 9.01
N ASP A 48 19.34 -6.25 9.93
CA ASP A 48 17.98 -6.27 10.47
C ASP A 48 17.78 -5.23 11.57
N GLU A 49 18.78 -5.00 12.43
CA GLU A 49 18.63 -4.09 13.58
C GLU A 49 19.15 -2.67 13.30
N ILE A 50 20.08 -2.52 12.36
CA ILE A 50 20.75 -1.22 12.11
C ILE A 50 20.35 -0.65 10.76
N LEU A 51 20.66 -1.35 9.65
CA LEU A 51 20.51 -0.78 8.31
C LEU A 51 19.05 -0.69 7.87
N ASN A 52 18.23 -1.73 8.11
CA ASN A 52 16.82 -1.71 7.73
C ASN A 52 16.04 -0.61 8.48
N PRO A 53 16.13 -0.49 9.82
CA PRO A 53 15.42 0.58 10.53
C PRO A 53 15.91 1.98 10.15
N ALA A 54 17.22 2.13 9.90
CA ALA A 54 17.76 3.40 9.42
C ALA A 54 17.22 3.75 8.03
N LYS A 55 17.12 2.77 7.14
CA LYS A 55 16.54 2.95 5.81
C LYS A 55 15.05 3.31 5.89
N GLU A 56 14.26 2.59 6.69
CA GLU A 56 12.85 2.91 6.89
C GLU A 56 12.64 4.32 7.43
N ALA A 57 13.48 4.76 8.38
CA ALA A 57 13.43 6.12 8.91
C ALA A 57 13.81 7.17 7.85
N MET A 58 14.79 6.88 6.99
CA MET A 58 15.16 7.76 5.88
C MET A 58 14.04 7.82 4.84
N ASP A 59 13.50 6.68 4.40
CA ASP A 59 12.41 6.61 3.42
C ASP A 59 11.15 7.34 3.94
N ALA A 60 10.84 7.20 5.23
CA ALA A 60 9.74 7.92 5.86
C ALA A 60 9.98 9.44 5.90
N ASN A 61 11.20 9.86 6.24
CA ASN A 61 11.58 11.27 6.25
C ASN A 61 11.53 11.87 4.84
N ASP A 62 12.04 11.16 3.83
CA ASP A 62 12.03 11.60 2.44
C ASP A 62 10.60 11.72 1.92
N LYS A 63 9.73 10.75 2.24
CA LYS A 63 8.31 10.81 1.92
C LYS A 63 7.64 12.03 2.57
N GLU A 64 7.98 12.31 3.83
CA GLU A 64 7.42 13.45 4.55
C GLU A 64 7.88 14.80 3.98
N MET A 65 9.16 14.92 3.60
CA MET A 65 9.67 16.12 2.92
C MET A 65 8.94 16.35 1.59
N ARG A 66 8.79 15.30 0.78
CA ARG A 66 8.05 15.37 -0.50
C ARG A 66 6.58 15.74 -0.30
N PHE A 67 5.94 15.20 0.74
CA PHE A 67 4.58 15.59 1.08
C PHE A 67 4.50 17.08 1.46
N ASN A 68 5.41 17.57 2.31
CA ASN A 68 5.40 18.97 2.72
C ASN A 68 5.55 19.91 1.52
N ASP A 69 6.46 19.61 0.60
CA ASP A 69 6.62 20.36 -0.65
C ASP A 69 5.34 20.33 -1.50
N PHE A 70 4.71 19.16 -1.64
CA PHE A 70 3.45 18.99 -2.36
C PHE A 70 2.30 19.78 -1.72
N ALA A 71 2.15 19.65 -0.40
CA ALA A 71 1.10 20.30 0.38
C ALA A 71 1.25 21.83 0.33
N GLU A 72 2.47 22.35 0.42
CA GLU A 72 2.73 23.78 0.30
C GLU A 72 2.41 24.29 -1.12
N LYS A 73 2.82 23.54 -2.15
CA LYS A 73 2.63 23.90 -3.56
C LYS A 73 1.16 23.92 -3.97
N TYR A 74 0.34 23.01 -3.45
CA TYR A 74 -1.06 22.82 -3.86
C TYR A 74 -2.10 23.16 -2.78
N LYS A 75 -1.68 23.78 -1.69
CA LYS A 75 -2.56 24.20 -0.59
C LYS A 75 -3.81 24.93 -1.08
N ASP A 76 -3.63 25.87 -2.01
CA ASP A 76 -4.72 26.71 -2.52
C ASP A 76 -5.71 25.92 -3.40
N SER A 77 -5.27 24.84 -4.04
CA SER A 77 -6.13 23.95 -4.84
C SER A 77 -7.09 23.14 -3.95
N PHE A 78 -6.64 22.78 -2.74
CA PHE A 78 -7.43 21.94 -1.82
C PHE A 78 -8.20 22.74 -0.77
N ALA A 79 -7.78 23.98 -0.46
CA ALA A 79 -8.41 24.83 0.54
C ALA A 79 -9.95 24.98 0.37
N PRO A 80 -10.52 25.09 -0.84
CA PRO A 80 -11.97 25.21 -1.00
C PRO A 80 -12.76 23.96 -0.58
N TYR A 81 -12.12 22.79 -0.55
CA TYR A 81 -12.77 21.50 -0.33
C TYR A 81 -12.47 20.91 1.05
N ALA A 82 -11.38 21.34 1.70
CA ALA A 82 -10.88 20.75 2.94
C ALA A 82 -11.93 20.65 4.06
N ASP A 83 -12.69 21.72 4.31
CA ASP A 83 -13.71 21.73 5.36
C ASP A 83 -14.88 20.79 5.02
N ALA A 84 -15.29 20.76 3.74
CA ALA A 84 -16.38 19.93 3.27
C ALA A 84 -16.03 18.44 3.29
N THR A 85 -14.79 18.09 2.91
CA THR A 85 -14.33 16.69 2.96
C THR A 85 -14.15 16.22 4.39
N LYS A 86 -13.62 17.06 5.29
CA LYS A 86 -13.54 16.74 6.73
C LYS A 86 -14.91 16.52 7.35
N ALA A 87 -15.90 17.32 6.98
CA ALA A 87 -17.24 17.16 7.51
C ALA A 87 -17.94 15.87 7.05
N ILE A 88 -17.45 15.22 5.97
CA ILE A 88 -17.97 13.95 5.45
C ILE A 88 -17.14 12.76 5.95
N GLU A 89 -15.81 12.84 5.84
CA GLU A 89 -14.88 11.73 6.12
C GLU A 89 -14.35 11.73 7.56
N GLY A 90 -14.43 12.86 8.26
CA GLY A 90 -13.98 13.05 9.64
C GLY A 90 -12.87 14.09 9.81
N ASP A 91 -12.72 14.59 11.04
CA ASP A 91 -11.75 15.65 11.40
C ASP A 91 -10.29 15.30 11.09
N ASP A 92 -9.94 14.00 11.16
CA ASP A 92 -8.61 13.46 10.90
C ASP A 92 -8.30 13.32 9.40
N PHE A 93 -9.27 13.58 8.51
CA PHE A 93 -9.08 13.47 7.08
C PHE A 93 -8.24 14.63 6.51
N ASP A 94 -7.11 14.31 5.89
CA ASP A 94 -6.24 15.27 5.20
C ASP A 94 -6.28 15.05 3.69
N LEU A 95 -7.01 15.94 3.01
CA LEU A 95 -7.19 15.90 1.56
C LEU A 95 -5.87 16.01 0.79
N ALA A 96 -4.92 16.83 1.27
CA ALA A 96 -3.63 16.99 0.61
C ALA A 96 -2.78 15.73 0.78
N ARG A 97 -2.86 15.07 1.94
CA ARG A 97 -2.16 13.80 2.19
C ARG A 97 -2.73 12.69 1.32
N THR A 98 -4.05 12.58 1.20
CA THR A 98 -4.70 11.62 0.31
C THR A 98 -4.28 11.84 -1.14
N ALA A 99 -4.33 13.08 -1.63
CA ALA A 99 -3.91 13.40 -3.00
C ALA A 99 -2.42 13.06 -3.23
N PHE A 100 -1.56 13.34 -2.25
CA PHE A 100 -0.15 12.99 -2.33
C PHE A 100 0.06 11.48 -2.36
N ASP A 101 -0.60 10.73 -1.49
CA ASP A 101 -0.47 9.27 -1.45
C ASP A 101 -1.00 8.61 -2.73
N GLU A 102 -2.11 9.10 -3.29
CA GLU A 102 -2.61 8.63 -4.59
C GLU A 102 -1.64 8.97 -5.73
N TYR A 103 -1.07 10.18 -5.73
CA TYR A 103 -0.06 10.54 -6.70
C TYR A 103 1.19 9.67 -6.54
N ASP A 104 1.74 9.52 -5.33
CA ASP A 104 2.97 8.78 -5.07
C ASP A 104 2.85 7.32 -5.50
N ASN A 105 1.70 6.70 -5.22
CA ASN A 105 1.37 5.33 -5.58
C ASN A 105 0.76 5.16 -6.98
N TYR A 106 0.72 6.22 -7.80
CA TYR A 106 0.10 6.15 -9.12
C TYR A 106 0.80 5.12 -10.01
N GLU A 107 0.11 4.03 -10.30
CA GLU A 107 0.60 2.99 -11.20
C GLU A 107 0.56 3.47 -12.64
N VAL A 108 1.71 3.41 -13.31
CA VAL A 108 1.83 3.80 -14.71
C VAL A 108 1.54 2.57 -15.58
N PRO A 109 0.52 2.60 -16.47
CA PRO A 109 0.27 1.50 -17.40
C PRO A 109 1.49 1.22 -18.28
N GLU A 110 1.65 -0.01 -18.78
CA GLU A 110 2.79 -0.38 -19.63
C GLU A 110 3.00 0.61 -20.79
N GLY A 111 4.20 1.19 -20.86
CA GLY A 111 4.57 2.18 -21.88
C GLY A 111 4.11 3.62 -21.60
N GLY A 112 3.49 3.88 -20.44
CA GLY A 112 3.07 5.20 -20.01
C GLY A 112 4.15 5.99 -19.28
N THR A 113 3.81 7.23 -18.92
CA THR A 113 4.56 8.04 -17.95
C THR A 113 3.60 8.48 -16.84
N LYS A 114 4.13 8.68 -15.64
CA LYS A 114 3.37 9.25 -14.53
C LYS A 114 2.84 10.63 -14.96
N PRO A 115 1.57 10.97 -14.68
CA PRO A 115 1.03 12.27 -15.05
C PRO A 115 1.82 13.40 -14.38
N ASP A 116 1.79 14.58 -15.01
CA ASP A 116 2.30 15.79 -14.37
C ASP A 116 1.56 16.03 -13.06
N GLU A 117 2.31 16.40 -12.02
CA GLU A 117 1.79 16.58 -10.67
C GLU A 117 0.67 17.63 -10.62
N ALA A 118 0.78 18.72 -11.37
CA ALA A 118 -0.24 19.76 -11.38
C ALA A 118 -1.50 19.33 -12.14
N GLU A 119 -1.34 18.56 -13.22
CA GLU A 119 -2.49 17.98 -13.94
C GLU A 119 -3.23 16.96 -13.09
N PHE A 120 -2.50 16.10 -12.39
CA PHE A 120 -3.07 15.15 -11.44
C PHE A 120 -3.85 15.87 -10.33
N VAL A 121 -3.24 16.86 -9.68
CA VAL A 121 -3.89 17.64 -8.61
C VAL A 121 -5.17 18.32 -9.09
N LYS A 122 -5.13 18.87 -10.30
CA LYS A 122 -6.32 19.50 -10.89
C LYS A 122 -7.44 18.49 -11.12
N ALA A 123 -7.13 17.35 -11.73
CA ALA A 123 -8.12 16.29 -11.97
C ALA A 123 -8.67 15.72 -10.65
N PHE A 124 -7.80 15.57 -9.64
CA PHE A 124 -8.20 15.14 -8.31
C PHE A 124 -9.14 16.16 -7.64
N ALA A 125 -8.82 17.44 -7.67
CA ALA A 125 -9.69 18.50 -7.14
C ALA A 125 -11.05 18.58 -7.85
N GLU A 126 -11.07 18.39 -9.18
CA GLU A 126 -12.32 18.30 -9.96
C GLU A 126 -13.15 17.07 -9.58
N SER A 127 -12.50 15.92 -9.34
CA SER A 127 -13.15 14.70 -8.84
C SER A 127 -13.80 14.92 -7.48
N ILE A 128 -13.08 15.56 -6.54
CA ILE A 128 -13.60 15.90 -5.21
C ILE A 128 -14.80 16.85 -5.30
N ALA A 129 -14.72 17.87 -6.15
CA ALA A 129 -15.85 18.78 -6.39
C ALA A 129 -17.09 18.01 -6.89
N GLY A 130 -16.89 17.10 -7.85
CA GLY A 130 -17.96 16.24 -8.37
C GLY A 130 -18.56 15.30 -7.31
N GLN A 131 -17.73 14.71 -6.45
CA GLN A 131 -18.18 13.89 -5.33
C GLN A 131 -19.01 14.70 -4.32
N LEU A 132 -18.54 15.89 -3.95
CA LEU A 132 -19.27 16.79 -3.06
C LEU A 132 -20.62 17.20 -3.65
N ASP A 133 -20.68 17.49 -4.94
CA ASP A 133 -21.94 17.82 -5.60
C ASP A 133 -22.89 16.62 -5.69
N ALA A 134 -22.37 15.41 -5.92
CA ALA A 134 -23.17 14.19 -5.87
C ALA A 134 -23.73 13.93 -4.46
N VAL A 135 -22.95 14.20 -3.41
CA VAL A 135 -23.42 14.13 -2.01
C VAL A 135 -24.53 15.15 -1.76
N LYS A 136 -24.36 16.41 -2.19
CA LYS A 136 -25.41 17.44 -2.07
C LYS A 136 -26.70 17.03 -2.79
N GLN A 137 -26.60 16.49 -4.00
CA GLN A 137 -27.76 16.03 -4.77
C GLN A 137 -28.49 14.87 -4.07
N LYS A 138 -27.76 13.87 -3.55
CA LYS A 138 -28.34 12.76 -2.78
C LYS A 138 -29.05 13.23 -1.51
N LEU A 139 -28.56 14.31 -0.89
CA LEU A 139 -29.17 14.94 0.27
C LEU A 139 -30.34 15.87 -0.09
N GLY A 140 -30.68 16.01 -1.38
CA GLY A 140 -31.79 16.84 -1.85
C GLY A 140 -31.51 18.34 -1.81
N ILE A 141 -30.22 18.73 -1.85
CA ILE A 141 -29.81 20.11 -1.63
C ILE A 141 -29.43 20.77 -2.96
N THR A 142 -30.17 21.80 -3.33
CA THR A 142 -29.96 22.61 -4.54
C THR A 142 -29.54 24.03 -4.13
N GLY A 143 -28.24 24.29 -3.99
CA GLY A 143 -27.70 25.62 -3.68
C GLY A 143 -26.27 25.61 -3.13
N ASP A 144 -25.76 26.79 -2.75
CA ASP A 144 -24.52 26.92 -1.98
C ASP A 144 -24.75 26.41 -0.55
N VAL A 145 -23.86 25.52 -0.12
CA VAL A 145 -24.04 24.72 1.09
C VAL A 145 -22.81 24.82 1.96
N LYS A 146 -23.01 25.09 3.24
CA LYS A 146 -22.01 24.83 4.27
C LYS A 146 -22.26 23.46 4.88
N ILE A 147 -21.26 22.59 4.80
CA ILE A 147 -21.24 21.30 5.49
C ILE A 147 -20.46 21.52 6.78
N GLU A 148 -21.12 21.37 7.92
CA GLU A 148 -20.50 21.52 9.24
C GLU A 148 -20.67 20.24 10.03
N GLN A 149 -19.57 19.74 10.60
CA GLN A 149 -19.59 18.62 11.53
C GLN A 149 -19.88 19.15 12.94
N LYS A 150 -20.88 18.57 13.61
CA LYS A 150 -21.20 18.92 14.99
C LYS A 150 -20.36 18.09 15.96
N ALA A 151 -20.20 18.62 17.17
CA ALA A 151 -19.44 17.99 18.26
C ALA A 151 -20.00 16.61 18.72
N ASP A 152 -21.17 16.20 18.24
CA ASP A 152 -21.77 14.89 18.46
C ASP A 152 -21.47 13.88 17.32
N GLY A 153 -20.62 14.26 16.35
CA GLY A 153 -20.26 13.44 15.18
C GLY A 153 -21.31 13.46 14.06
N LYS A 154 -22.39 14.24 14.18
CA LYS A 154 -23.40 14.37 13.12
C LYS A 154 -23.01 15.48 12.13
N THR A 155 -23.05 15.17 10.84
CA THR A 155 -22.87 16.14 9.77
C THR A 155 -24.18 16.87 9.52
N THR A 156 -24.17 18.20 9.67
CA THR A 156 -25.33 19.03 9.34
C THR A 156 -25.06 19.89 8.15
N VAL A 157 -26.07 19.99 7.30
CA VAL A 157 -25.95 20.65 6.02
C VAL A 157 -26.89 21.85 6.00
N GLU A 158 -26.32 23.04 6.05
CA GLU A 158 -27.08 24.30 5.99
C GLU A 158 -27.04 24.83 4.55
N ALA A 159 -28.17 24.67 3.85
CA ALA A 159 -28.42 25.31 2.57
C ALA A 159 -29.24 26.57 2.81
N ALA A 160 -29.00 27.64 2.04
CA ALA A 160 -29.82 28.84 2.09
C ALA A 160 -31.29 28.51 1.77
N GLY A 161 -32.12 28.34 2.81
CA GLY A 161 -33.56 28.11 2.70
C GLY A 161 -34.08 26.74 3.15
N THR A 162 -33.22 25.74 3.39
CA THR A 162 -33.68 24.41 3.84
C THR A 162 -32.66 23.78 4.78
N LYS A 163 -33.07 23.51 6.03
CA LYS A 163 -32.25 22.82 7.02
C LYS A 163 -32.53 21.32 6.90
N ALA A 164 -31.60 20.55 6.34
CA ALA A 164 -31.69 19.09 6.29
C ALA A 164 -30.64 18.49 7.22
N THR A 165 -31.09 17.71 8.20
CA THR A 165 -30.23 16.90 9.08
C THR A 165 -30.23 15.47 8.55
N ALA A 166 -29.06 14.99 8.11
CA ALA A 166 -28.85 13.57 7.85
C ALA A 166 -28.18 12.95 9.09
N GLU A 167 -28.78 11.89 9.64
CA GLU A 167 -28.14 11.08 10.67
C GLU A 167 -27.27 10.02 9.99
N THR A 168 -26.02 9.93 10.41
CA THR A 168 -25.08 8.88 9.98
C THR A 168 -25.56 7.52 10.53
N PRO A 169 -25.84 6.51 9.70
CA PRO A 169 -26.04 5.15 10.20
C PRO A 169 -24.70 4.40 10.14
N GLY A 170 -24.16 4.10 11.32
CA GLY A 170 -23.11 3.09 11.47
C GLY A 170 -23.70 1.68 11.43
N THR A 171 -22.98 0.78 10.74
CA THR A 171 -22.98 -0.70 10.82
C THR A 171 -24.26 -1.48 10.48
N ALA A 172 -24.21 -2.10 9.30
CA ALA A 172 -24.84 -3.32 8.78
C ALA A 172 -25.89 -4.08 9.63
N GLU A 173 -27.13 -4.15 9.12
CA GLU A 173 -27.84 -5.40 8.77
C GLU A 173 -29.02 -5.11 7.81
N ALA A 174 -29.41 -6.10 7.04
CA ALA A 174 -30.07 -6.03 5.71
C ALA A 174 -31.52 -5.51 5.64
N ALA A 175 -31.86 -4.77 4.56
CA ALA A 175 -32.88 -5.15 3.54
C ALA A 175 -33.20 -4.01 2.52
N GLU A 176 -33.13 -4.38 1.24
CA GLU A 176 -33.86 -3.93 0.03
C GLU A 176 -33.82 -2.48 -0.55
N ILE A 177 -32.92 -2.33 -1.56
CA ILE A 177 -33.11 -2.04 -3.01
C ILE A 177 -34.07 -0.90 -3.46
N GLN A 178 -33.56 0.02 -4.30
CA GLN A 178 -34.13 0.31 -5.64
C GLN A 178 -33.19 1.14 -6.55
N GLU A 179 -32.59 0.41 -7.50
CA GLU A 179 -32.05 0.91 -8.77
C GLU A 179 -33.18 0.83 -9.84
N GLY A 180 -33.08 1.65 -10.89
CA GLY A 180 -34.16 1.99 -11.82
C GLY A 180 -34.98 0.82 -12.39
N THR A 181 -36.28 1.09 -12.55
CA THR A 181 -37.35 0.23 -13.08
C THR A 181 -37.02 -0.46 -14.41
N ILE A 182 -37.03 -1.80 -14.38
CA ILE A 182 -37.22 -2.71 -15.52
C ILE A 182 -38.64 -3.30 -15.33
N ASP A 183 -39.58 -2.97 -16.22
CA ASP A 183 -41.03 -3.14 -15.95
C ASP A 183 -41.73 -4.22 -16.81
N SER A 184 -41.01 -5.18 -17.41
CA SER A 184 -41.65 -6.32 -18.10
C SER A 184 -40.75 -7.56 -18.30
N PRO A 185 -41.29 -8.80 -18.18
CA PRO A 185 -40.58 -10.05 -18.48
C PRO A 185 -40.05 -10.19 -19.92
N GLU A 186 -40.56 -9.39 -20.85
CA GLU A 186 -40.09 -9.37 -22.25
C GLU A 186 -38.73 -8.68 -22.40
N ASP A 187 -38.40 -7.74 -21.52
CA ASP A 187 -37.14 -6.98 -21.55
C ASP A 187 -35.94 -7.80 -21.07
N ILE A 188 -36.18 -8.78 -20.19
CA ILE A 188 -35.17 -9.72 -19.69
C ILE A 188 -34.71 -10.66 -20.82
N ALA A 189 -35.65 -11.17 -21.62
CA ALA A 189 -35.34 -12.05 -22.74
C ALA A 189 -34.58 -11.33 -23.88
N ALA A 190 -34.86 -10.03 -24.07
CA ALA A 190 -34.10 -9.21 -25.02
C ALA A 190 -32.65 -9.00 -24.55
N TYR A 191 -32.45 -8.77 -23.25
CA TYR A 191 -31.13 -8.57 -22.65
C TYR A 191 -30.28 -9.84 -22.68
N GLU A 192 -30.87 -11.00 -22.37
CA GLU A 192 -30.18 -12.31 -22.42
C GLU A 192 -29.77 -12.68 -23.86
N LYS A 193 -30.64 -12.41 -24.83
CA LYS A 193 -30.35 -12.67 -26.25
C LYS A 193 -29.24 -11.76 -26.80
N GLN A 194 -29.14 -10.54 -26.28
CA GLN A 194 -28.09 -9.59 -26.65
C GLN A 194 -26.73 -9.99 -26.05
N LEU A 195 -26.72 -10.49 -24.81
CA LEU A 195 -25.53 -11.08 -24.19
C LEU A 195 -24.99 -12.30 -24.98
N GLU A 196 -25.87 -13.17 -25.47
CA GLU A 196 -25.46 -14.33 -26.27
C GLU A 196 -24.92 -13.96 -27.67
N GLU A 197 -25.44 -12.89 -28.29
CA GLU A 197 -24.90 -12.37 -29.55
C GLU A 197 -23.50 -11.78 -29.39
N ASP A 198 -23.25 -11.06 -28.30
CA ASP A 198 -21.95 -10.44 -28.02
C ASP A 198 -20.88 -11.48 -27.63
N LEU A 199 -21.28 -12.56 -26.96
CA LEU A 199 -20.43 -13.73 -26.71
C LEU A 199 -20.10 -14.53 -27.98
N LYS A 200 -20.98 -14.53 -28.99
CA LYS A 200 -20.71 -15.14 -30.31
C LYS A 200 -19.88 -14.24 -31.23
N LYS A 201 -19.95 -12.92 -31.07
CA LYS A 201 -19.18 -11.93 -31.86
C LYS A 201 -17.75 -11.72 -31.37
N SER A 202 -17.37 -12.26 -30.21
CA SER A 202 -15.97 -12.33 -29.80
C SER A 202 -15.23 -13.40 -30.63
N PRO A 203 -14.35 -13.03 -31.57
CA PRO A 203 -13.58 -14.02 -32.31
C PRO A 203 -12.59 -14.70 -31.37
N LYS A 204 -12.71 -16.02 -31.26
CA LYS A 204 -11.61 -16.89 -30.84
C LYS A 204 -10.44 -16.71 -31.82
N HIS A 205 -9.31 -16.21 -31.33
CA HIS A 205 -8.00 -16.79 -31.61
C HIS A 205 -7.42 -17.13 -30.23
N ALA A 206 -7.33 -18.38 -29.75
CA ALA A 206 -6.97 -19.66 -30.36
C ALA A 206 -5.60 -19.64 -31.06
N GLY A 207 -4.60 -20.23 -30.37
CA GLY A 207 -3.25 -20.57 -30.83
C GLY A 207 -2.19 -20.07 -29.84
N ALA A 208 -1.78 -20.87 -28.84
CA ALA A 208 -0.62 -21.78 -28.89
C ALA A 208 0.71 -21.01 -29.12
N GLY A 209 1.76 -21.13 -28.32
CA GLY A 209 2.15 -22.05 -27.26
C GLY A 209 3.63 -21.77 -26.95
N TYR A 210 4.19 -22.54 -26.03
CA TYR A 210 5.63 -22.77 -25.86
C TYR A 210 6.39 -22.92 -27.18
#